data_AF-A0A7Z8QZJ7-F1
#
_entry.id   AF-A0A7Z8QZJ7-F1
#
_cell.length_a   1.000
_cell.length_b   1.000
_cell.length_c   1.000
_cell.angle_alpha   90.00
_cell.angle_beta   90.00
_cell.angle_gamma   90.00
#
_symmetry.space_group_name_H-M   'P 1'
#
loop_
_entity.id
_entity.type
_entity.pdbx_description
1 polymer ?
#
loop_
_entity_poly.entity_id
_entity_poly.type
_entity_poly.pdbx_seq_one_letter_code
_entity_poly.pdbx_strand_id
1 'polypeptide(L)'
;MGHALCNARPNSKAGIYYYDLGLQEGAKFDSRPSLSSVALQSIAQWEQFFNRSLLKQQLVSRYIYEHLFIGHIHFKGHPNEEFYRLVRSTTPPGQPVNEIATLLPYDDPGETKFYYRLRPVEETIVEKTHFVYELSQDKMQRYDELFFQADYSVTKLPSYQAEIAANPFLAFADIPKNSRYQFLLDDAQYFVSGFIKGPVCSGQMALGVIRDRFWIAFFNPGGKNSLPEMDKDLQKFVADHYSILSLPGTAGNELGLFGFKKYNDLAEEYLKIKDTFANQLIVQYGGFQMDDIWDGNGVNQNPSLTIFRHFDSATVVKGLVGDTPLTGWIVDYPLFERIHYLLVAGFDVYSSINHQLASRQYMDFLRIDGENNFLRFMPTDQRNKIHDSWYKGITGRIASYINTPYYSAGYETGINYQTTHYKKEFFNQLRKRLGKAAVNKDIINECEQEACIRKEASPLQQSVDVSMRELAQIKGHDLGVLPEMSLVRIRTKQGQADQVYTLLLNKTLLNVAFMTGDNLRRERALDTLTVIPGFLGSYPNFFFNVQQEQLPEFIAAIKNANSSADKDAFYSKYGIRRTNPEIWQYVDWFNAQHKKYRGVRAGLFDLNRYHNL
;
A
#
# COMPACT_ATOMS: atom_id res chain seq x y z
N MET A 1 -12.59 5.04 24.85
CA MET A 1 -13.66 5.97 24.43
C MET A 1 -13.19 7.18 23.61
N GLY A 2 -11.91 7.30 23.23
CA GLY A 2 -11.40 8.42 22.43
C GLY A 2 -11.46 8.28 20.89
N HIS A 3 -11.81 7.11 20.34
CA HIS A 3 -11.72 6.86 18.89
C HIS A 3 -13.00 7.18 18.09
N ALA A 4 -14.15 7.41 18.74
CA ALA A 4 -15.43 7.61 18.07
C ALA A 4 -15.74 9.07 17.67
N LEU A 5 -14.93 10.05 18.10
CA LEU A 5 -15.23 11.49 17.88
C LEU A 5 -14.52 12.11 16.67
N CYS A 6 -13.68 11.37 15.95
CA CYS A 6 -12.80 11.97 14.93
C CYS A 6 -13.43 12.27 13.56
N ASN A 7 -14.71 11.96 13.31
CA ASN A 7 -15.35 12.19 12.01
C ASN A 7 -16.45 13.28 11.99
N ALA A 8 -16.68 14.00 13.09
CA ALA A 8 -17.60 15.13 13.10
C ALA A 8 -16.85 16.46 12.90
N ARG A 9 -17.14 17.18 11.81
CA ARG A 9 -16.78 18.61 11.73
C ARG A 9 -17.56 19.38 12.82
N PRO A 10 -17.00 20.41 13.48
CA PRO A 10 -17.62 21.03 14.66
C PRO A 10 -18.91 21.86 14.43
N ASN A 11 -19.53 21.82 13.24
CA ASN A 11 -20.56 22.81 12.86
C ASN A 11 -21.96 22.27 12.54
N SER A 12 -22.30 21.02 12.86
CA SER A 12 -23.72 20.60 12.86
C SER A 12 -24.21 20.42 14.30
N LYS A 13 -24.84 21.46 14.86
CA LYS A 13 -25.57 21.38 16.14
C LYS A 13 -26.56 20.20 16.17
N ALA A 14 -27.05 19.73 15.02
CA ALA A 14 -27.95 18.59 14.92
C ALA A 14 -27.31 17.22 15.22
N GLY A 15 -26.00 17.04 15.01
CA GLY A 15 -25.32 15.75 15.26
C GLY A 15 -25.11 15.45 16.74
N ILE A 16 -24.97 16.50 17.57
CA ILE A 16 -24.75 16.38 19.01
C ILE A 16 -26.05 15.93 19.73
N TYR A 17 -27.21 16.40 19.27
CA TYR A 17 -28.50 16.04 19.89
C TYR A 17 -28.90 14.56 19.70
N TYR A 18 -28.58 13.94 18.57
CA TYR A 18 -28.91 12.52 18.34
C TYR A 18 -27.97 11.56 19.09
N TYR A 19 -26.71 11.94 19.30
CA TYR A 19 -25.76 11.16 20.09
C TYR A 19 -26.08 11.20 21.59
N ASP A 20 -26.51 12.35 22.12
CA ASP A 20 -26.91 12.46 23.52
C ASP A 20 -28.19 11.68 23.84
N LEU A 21 -29.16 11.58 22.92
CA LEU A 21 -30.37 10.78 23.14
C LEU A 21 -30.07 9.27 23.25
N GLY A 22 -29.21 8.73 22.37
CA GLY A 22 -28.84 7.30 22.40
C GLY A 22 -28.02 6.88 23.63
N LEU A 23 -27.27 7.82 24.22
CA LEU A 23 -26.56 7.60 25.49
C LEU A 23 -27.50 7.73 26.70
N GLN A 24 -28.49 8.63 26.64
CA GLN A 24 -29.50 8.79 27.71
C GLN A 24 -30.51 7.63 27.78
N GLU A 25 -30.83 6.98 26.66
CA GLU A 25 -31.74 5.81 26.62
C GLU A 25 -31.03 4.47 26.93
N GLY A 26 -29.74 4.49 27.23
CA GLY A 26 -28.99 3.30 27.61
C GLY A 26 -28.85 2.32 26.45
N ALA A 27 -28.11 2.71 25.40
CA ALA A 27 -27.70 1.80 24.33
C ALA A 27 -27.21 0.47 24.94
N LYS A 28 -28.00 -0.58 24.74
CA LYS A 28 -27.64 -1.93 25.19
C LYS A 28 -26.46 -2.39 24.34
N PHE A 29 -25.28 -2.41 24.94
CA PHE A 29 -24.16 -3.13 24.36
C PHE A 29 -24.38 -4.61 24.61
N ASP A 30 -24.58 -5.38 23.54
CA ASP A 30 -24.52 -6.83 23.64
C ASP A 30 -23.14 -7.23 24.19
N SER A 31 -23.13 -8.12 25.18
CA SER A 31 -21.89 -8.70 25.68
C SER A 31 -21.20 -9.40 24.52
N ARG A 32 -19.98 -8.98 24.17
CA ARG A 32 -19.25 -9.59 23.06
C ARG A 32 -19.00 -11.07 23.36
N PRO A 33 -19.04 -11.93 22.32
CA PRO A 33 -18.70 -13.33 22.50
C PRO A 33 -17.28 -13.47 23.06
N SER A 34 -17.11 -14.42 23.98
CA SER A 34 -15.78 -14.81 24.46
C SER A 34 -14.92 -15.30 23.30
N LEU A 35 -13.61 -15.06 23.36
CA LEU A 35 -12.66 -15.62 22.41
C LEU A 35 -12.81 -17.14 22.29
N SER A 36 -12.68 -17.66 21.07
CA SER A 36 -12.68 -19.10 20.83
C SER A 36 -11.55 -19.80 21.62
N SER A 37 -11.78 -21.07 21.99
CA SER A 37 -10.76 -21.86 22.70
C SER A 37 -9.48 -22.03 21.87
N VAL A 38 -9.63 -22.15 20.54
CA VAL A 38 -8.52 -22.24 19.59
C VAL A 38 -7.74 -20.92 19.57
N ALA A 39 -8.42 -19.76 19.58
CA ALA A 39 -7.77 -18.46 19.73
C ALA A 39 -6.92 -18.36 20.99
N LEU A 40 -7.45 -18.77 22.15
CA LEU A 40 -6.70 -18.71 23.42
C LEU A 40 -5.40 -19.54 23.35
N GLN A 41 -5.42 -20.69 22.69
CA GLN A 41 -4.23 -21.52 22.48
C GLN A 41 -3.20 -20.84 21.57
N SER A 42 -3.63 -20.33 20.41
CA SER A 42 -2.74 -19.62 19.48
C SER A 42 -2.17 -18.34 20.10
N ILE A 43 -2.97 -17.59 20.87
CA ILE A 43 -2.50 -16.41 21.61
C ILE A 43 -1.38 -16.82 22.57
N ALA A 44 -1.59 -17.85 23.40
CA ALA A 44 -0.58 -18.29 24.35
C ALA A 44 0.74 -18.71 23.67
N GLN A 45 0.64 -19.44 22.55
CA GLN A 45 1.82 -19.87 21.78
C GLN A 45 2.61 -18.69 21.21
N TRP A 46 1.93 -17.72 20.60
CA TRP A 46 2.58 -16.56 20.00
C TRP A 46 3.10 -15.57 21.04
N GLU A 47 2.38 -15.36 22.14
CA GLU A 47 2.88 -14.56 23.26
C GLU A 47 4.12 -15.20 23.90
N GLN A 48 4.17 -16.53 24.02
CA GLN A 48 5.40 -17.22 24.45
C GLN A 48 6.55 -17.00 23.46
N PHE A 49 6.30 -17.06 22.16
CA PHE A 49 7.31 -16.82 21.13
C PHE A 49 7.90 -15.40 21.21
N PHE A 50 7.04 -14.38 21.36
CA PHE A 50 7.46 -12.98 21.41
C PHE A 50 8.18 -12.60 22.72
N ASN A 51 7.90 -13.30 23.82
CA ASN A 51 8.42 -12.97 25.16
C ASN A 51 9.57 -13.88 25.63
N ARG A 52 10.31 -14.49 24.71
CA ARG A 52 11.52 -15.25 25.06
C ARG A 52 12.63 -14.32 25.57
N SER A 53 13.49 -14.81 26.46
CA SER A 53 14.35 -13.97 27.31
C SER A 53 15.74 -13.64 26.76
N LEU A 54 16.22 -14.30 25.70
CA LEU A 54 17.55 -14.03 25.15
C LEU A 54 17.57 -12.69 24.41
N LEU A 55 18.70 -11.96 24.45
CA LEU A 55 18.84 -10.66 23.78
C LEU A 55 18.49 -10.72 22.29
N LYS A 56 18.93 -11.78 21.59
CA LYS A 56 18.57 -12.03 20.19
C LYS A 56 17.06 -12.12 19.97
N GLN A 57 16.34 -12.78 20.88
CA GLN A 57 14.88 -12.91 20.81
C GLN A 57 14.18 -11.61 21.13
N GLN A 58 14.64 -10.88 22.14
CA GLN A 58 14.09 -9.57 22.50
C GLN A 58 14.25 -8.55 21.37
N LEU A 59 15.43 -8.52 20.71
CA LEU A 59 15.68 -7.66 19.55
C LEU A 59 14.74 -7.97 18.39
N VAL A 60 14.57 -9.26 18.06
CA VAL A 60 13.69 -9.70 16.98
C VAL A 60 12.23 -9.42 17.29
N SER A 61 11.77 -9.65 18.52
CA SER A 61 10.40 -9.33 18.92
C SER A 61 10.12 -7.82 18.86
N ARG A 62 11.09 -6.98 19.24
CA ARG A 62 11.01 -5.53 19.04
C ARG A 62 10.87 -5.18 17.56
N TYR A 63 11.73 -5.73 16.70
CA TYR A 63 11.67 -5.52 15.26
C TYR A 63 10.31 -5.92 14.68
N ILE A 64 9.79 -7.11 15.02
CA ILE A 64 8.49 -7.59 14.54
C ILE A 64 7.35 -6.69 15.06
N TYR A 65 7.38 -6.28 16.33
CA TYR A 65 6.38 -5.38 16.89
C TYR A 65 6.34 -4.03 16.14
N GLU A 66 7.49 -3.38 15.95
CA GLU A 66 7.58 -2.10 15.23
C GLU A 66 7.08 -2.18 13.77
N HIS A 67 7.03 -3.40 13.21
CA HIS A 67 6.52 -3.66 11.88
C HIS A 67 5.05 -4.07 11.80
N LEU A 68 4.49 -4.66 12.87
CA LEU A 68 3.14 -5.24 12.86
C LEU A 68 2.12 -4.48 13.73
N PHE A 69 2.55 -3.55 14.60
CA PHE A 69 1.72 -2.94 15.66
C PHE A 69 0.37 -2.35 15.19
N ILE A 70 0.32 -1.83 13.96
CA ILE A 70 -0.85 -1.11 13.45
C ILE A 70 -1.85 -2.00 12.71
N GLY A 71 -1.43 -3.15 12.21
CA GLY A 71 -2.31 -4.03 11.43
C GLY A 71 -3.15 -4.93 12.33
N HIS A 72 -4.21 -5.49 11.75
CA HIS A 72 -5.02 -6.51 12.43
C HIS A 72 -4.36 -7.87 12.23
N ILE A 73 -4.10 -8.58 13.31
CA ILE A 73 -3.60 -9.94 13.29
C ILE A 73 -4.77 -10.91 13.26
N HIS A 74 -4.71 -11.87 12.34
CA HIS A 74 -5.62 -13.02 12.27
C HIS A 74 -4.81 -14.31 12.38
N PHE A 75 -5.39 -15.37 12.95
CA PHE A 75 -4.76 -16.68 12.97
C PHE A 75 -5.33 -17.55 11.85
N LYS A 76 -4.47 -18.09 10.99
CA LYS A 76 -4.89 -18.94 9.88
C LYS A 76 -5.81 -20.08 10.35
N GLY A 77 -6.99 -20.19 9.75
CA GLY A 77 -7.98 -21.23 10.08
C GLY A 77 -8.87 -20.93 11.30
N HIS A 78 -8.72 -19.78 11.96
CA HIS A 78 -9.61 -19.34 13.04
C HIS A 78 -10.87 -18.63 12.49
N PRO A 79 -11.89 -18.39 13.33
CA PRO A 79 -13.08 -17.64 12.93
C PRO A 79 -12.74 -16.32 12.21
N ASN A 80 -13.49 -16.00 11.16
CA ASN A 80 -13.18 -14.87 10.28
C ASN A 80 -13.35 -13.49 10.93
N GLU A 81 -13.93 -13.43 12.14
CA GLU A 81 -14.29 -12.20 12.84
C GLU A 81 -13.38 -11.94 14.06
N GLU A 82 -12.46 -12.86 14.35
CA GLU A 82 -11.54 -12.73 15.49
C GLU A 82 -10.20 -12.13 15.05
N PHE A 83 -9.95 -10.89 15.45
CA PHE A 83 -8.71 -10.16 15.15
C PHE A 83 -8.04 -9.63 16.41
N TYR A 84 -6.74 -9.39 16.33
CA TYR A 84 -5.92 -8.94 17.44
C TYR A 84 -5.00 -7.79 17.04
N ARG A 85 -4.61 -6.95 17.98
CA ARG A 85 -3.48 -6.03 17.85
C ARG A 85 -2.32 -6.58 18.66
N LEU A 86 -1.11 -6.53 18.11
CA LEU A 86 0.11 -6.77 18.86
C LEU A 86 0.46 -5.50 19.63
N VAL A 87 0.47 -5.59 20.97
CA VAL A 87 0.68 -4.45 21.86
C VAL A 87 1.79 -4.75 22.87
N ARG A 88 2.36 -3.71 23.48
CA ARG A 88 3.18 -3.84 24.69
C ARG A 88 2.27 -3.75 25.92
N SER A 89 2.57 -4.50 26.96
CA SER A 89 1.74 -4.61 28.18
C SER A 89 2.59 -4.70 29.44
N THR A 90 2.11 -4.11 30.54
CA THR A 90 2.76 -4.28 31.85
C THR A 90 2.45 -5.65 32.48
N THR A 91 1.37 -6.32 32.04
CA THR A 91 0.95 -7.64 32.54
C THR A 91 1.41 -8.80 31.64
N PRO A 92 1.86 -9.93 32.24
CA PRO A 92 2.33 -11.10 31.50
C PRO A 92 1.19 -11.92 30.86
N PRO A 93 1.52 -12.83 29.91
CA PRO A 93 0.58 -13.82 29.38
C PRO A 93 -0.21 -14.55 30.48
N GLY A 94 -1.49 -14.79 30.23
CA GLY A 94 -2.42 -15.37 31.22
C GLY A 94 -3.12 -14.36 32.12
N GLN A 95 -2.71 -13.08 32.11
CA GLN A 95 -3.42 -11.98 32.79
C GLN A 95 -4.10 -11.04 31.78
N PRO A 96 -5.15 -10.29 32.20
CA PRO A 96 -5.75 -9.24 31.39
C PRO A 96 -4.70 -8.26 30.86
N VAL A 97 -4.78 -7.92 29.57
CA VAL A 97 -3.81 -7.02 28.92
C VAL A 97 -3.93 -5.62 29.52
N ASN A 98 -2.83 -5.09 30.02
CA ASN A 98 -2.71 -3.69 30.43
C ASN A 98 -1.75 -2.97 29.48
N GLU A 99 -2.32 -2.43 28.40
CA GLU A 99 -1.59 -1.87 27.25
C GLU A 99 -0.75 -0.64 27.63
N ILE A 100 0.53 -0.66 27.23
CA ILE A 100 1.43 0.50 27.25
C ILE A 100 1.21 1.28 25.95
N ALA A 101 0.39 2.32 26.02
CA ALA A 101 0.03 3.15 24.87
C ALA A 101 1.04 4.28 24.66
N THR A 102 2.13 3.99 23.96
CA THR A 102 3.05 5.03 23.46
C THR A 102 2.54 5.67 22.17
N LEU A 103 3.11 6.81 21.82
CA LEU A 103 2.76 7.51 20.58
C LEU A 103 3.26 6.74 19.35
N LEU A 104 4.54 6.35 19.37
CA LEU A 104 5.19 5.57 18.34
C LEU A 104 5.56 4.18 18.89
N PRO A 105 5.59 3.13 18.05
CA PRO A 105 5.95 1.77 18.50
C PRO A 105 7.39 1.68 19.02
N TYR A 106 8.28 2.55 18.56
CA TYR A 106 9.68 2.58 18.99
C TYR A 106 9.95 3.54 20.16
N ASP A 107 8.94 4.21 20.71
CA ASP A 107 9.11 5.03 21.91
C ASP A 107 9.44 4.16 23.12
N ASP A 108 10.12 4.75 24.10
CA ASP A 108 10.41 4.11 25.38
C ASP A 108 9.10 3.65 26.05
N PRO A 109 8.94 2.36 26.37
CA PRO A 109 7.74 1.87 27.05
C PRO A 109 7.60 2.40 28.49
N GLY A 110 8.61 3.10 29.04
CA GLY A 110 8.59 3.67 30.40
C GLY A 110 8.71 2.64 31.52
N GLU A 111 8.77 1.36 31.16
CA GLU A 111 8.76 0.22 32.07
C GLU A 111 10.01 -0.62 31.87
N THR A 112 10.70 -0.94 32.96
CA THR A 112 11.89 -1.81 32.93
C THR A 112 11.57 -3.24 32.47
N LYS A 113 10.32 -3.69 32.65
CA LYS A 113 9.84 -5.00 32.20
C LYS A 113 8.43 -4.87 31.62
N PHE A 114 8.27 -5.30 30.38
CA PHE A 114 7.00 -5.35 29.67
C PHE A 114 6.90 -6.63 28.83
N TYR A 115 5.72 -6.88 28.27
CA TYR A 115 5.43 -8.06 27.46
C TYR A 115 4.75 -7.69 26.15
N TYR A 116 5.07 -8.38 25.07
CA TYR A 116 4.30 -8.33 23.82
C TYR A 116 3.05 -9.21 23.97
N ARG A 117 1.86 -8.62 23.80
CA ARG A 117 0.56 -9.28 24.03
C ARG A 117 -0.34 -9.12 22.82
N LEU A 118 -1.25 -10.06 22.61
CA LEU A 118 -2.26 -10.01 21.55
C LEU A 118 -3.60 -9.59 22.16
N ARG A 119 -3.97 -8.32 21.92
CA ARG A 119 -5.22 -7.74 22.43
C ARG A 119 -6.33 -7.87 21.38
N PRO A 120 -7.52 -8.40 21.70
CA PRO A 120 -8.63 -8.47 20.75
C PRO A 120 -9.00 -7.11 20.16
N VAL A 121 -9.31 -7.08 18.87
CA VAL A 121 -9.92 -5.93 18.19
C VAL A 121 -11.41 -5.93 18.52
N GLU A 122 -11.85 -4.83 19.11
CA GLU A 122 -13.20 -4.70 19.66
C GLU A 122 -14.08 -3.73 18.84
N GLU A 123 -13.44 -2.89 18.04
CA GLU A 123 -14.09 -1.87 17.24
C GLU A 123 -14.71 -2.46 15.96
N THR A 124 -15.65 -1.70 15.39
CA THR A 124 -16.20 -2.03 14.07
C THR A 124 -15.09 -1.96 13.02
N ILE A 125 -14.92 -3.06 12.29
CA ILE A 125 -13.89 -3.16 11.25
C ILE A 125 -14.34 -2.38 10.01
N VAL A 126 -13.61 -1.32 9.68
CA VAL A 126 -13.82 -0.50 8.49
C VAL A 126 -12.69 -0.72 7.47
N GLU A 127 -13.01 -0.67 6.18
CA GLU A 127 -12.10 -1.08 5.12
C GLU A 127 -10.85 -0.19 5.04
N LYS A 128 -10.91 1.07 5.50
CA LYS A 128 -9.73 1.97 5.50
C LYS A 128 -8.63 1.48 6.42
N THR A 129 -8.94 1.17 7.67
CA THR A 129 -7.93 0.81 8.68
C THR A 129 -7.69 -0.70 8.74
N HIS A 130 -8.52 -1.50 8.08
CA HIS A 130 -8.40 -2.94 8.09
C HIS A 130 -7.43 -3.48 7.03
N PHE A 131 -6.28 -3.98 7.47
CA PHE A 131 -5.37 -4.81 6.70
C PHE A 131 -4.79 -5.88 7.61
N VAL A 132 -4.76 -7.11 7.10
CA VAL A 132 -4.60 -8.31 7.93
C VAL A 132 -3.21 -8.91 7.76
N TYR A 133 -2.55 -9.14 8.89
CA TYR A 133 -1.37 -9.99 9.00
C TYR A 133 -1.78 -11.35 9.52
N GLU A 134 -1.53 -12.40 8.75
CA GLU A 134 -1.96 -13.75 9.13
C GLU A 134 -0.82 -14.52 9.81
N LEU A 135 -1.04 -14.92 11.05
CA LEU A 135 -0.13 -15.75 11.82
C LEU A 135 -0.51 -17.23 11.71
N SER A 136 0.48 -18.10 11.63
CA SER A 136 0.33 -19.55 11.56
C SER A 136 1.58 -20.25 12.09
N GLN A 137 1.52 -21.58 12.27
CA GLN A 137 2.71 -22.35 12.63
C GLN A 137 3.82 -22.21 11.56
N ASP A 138 3.47 -22.24 10.27
CA ASP A 138 4.42 -22.00 9.18
C ASP A 138 5.07 -20.61 9.29
N LYS A 139 4.31 -19.58 9.69
CA LYS A 139 4.84 -18.23 9.89
C LYS A 139 5.83 -18.16 11.06
N MET A 140 5.54 -18.88 12.14
CA MET A 140 6.45 -18.97 13.29
C MET A 140 7.76 -19.66 12.90
N GLN A 141 7.68 -20.79 12.19
CA GLN A 141 8.87 -21.48 11.66
C GLN A 141 9.65 -20.56 10.71
N ARG A 142 8.96 -19.83 9.84
CA ARG A 142 9.58 -18.88 8.92
C ARG A 142 10.36 -17.80 9.67
N TYR A 143 9.86 -17.30 10.80
CA TYR A 143 10.63 -16.38 11.64
C TYR A 143 11.85 -17.04 12.30
N ASP A 144 11.74 -18.30 12.71
CA ASP A 144 12.89 -19.07 13.20
C ASP A 144 13.98 -19.22 12.14
N GLU A 145 13.63 -19.55 10.91
CA GLU A 145 14.55 -19.61 9.76
C GLU A 145 15.22 -18.25 9.51
N LEU A 146 14.43 -17.18 9.40
CA LEU A 146 14.95 -15.85 9.05
C LEU A 146 15.83 -15.26 10.15
N PHE A 147 15.40 -15.34 11.42
CA PHE A 147 15.99 -14.55 12.49
C PHE A 147 16.80 -15.36 13.49
N PHE A 148 16.49 -16.63 13.71
CA PHE A 148 17.11 -17.40 14.79
C PHE A 148 18.16 -18.40 14.30
N GLN A 149 17.97 -18.97 13.11
CA GLN A 149 18.95 -19.84 12.44
C GLN A 149 20.08 -19.06 11.73
N ALA A 150 19.85 -17.79 11.39
CA ALA A 150 20.89 -16.95 10.81
C ALA A 150 22.05 -16.71 11.80
N ASP A 151 23.28 -16.75 11.28
CA ASP A 151 24.52 -16.65 12.06
C ASP A 151 24.84 -15.19 12.40
N TYR A 152 24.46 -14.78 13.61
CA TYR A 152 24.78 -13.50 14.22
C TYR A 152 24.51 -13.53 15.74
N SER A 153 25.17 -12.64 16.47
CA SER A 153 25.05 -12.48 17.92
C SER A 153 24.54 -11.08 18.28
N VAL A 154 23.78 -10.99 19.37
CA VAL A 154 23.33 -9.72 19.96
C VAL A 154 23.93 -9.61 21.34
N THR A 155 24.81 -8.62 21.55
CA THR A 155 25.50 -8.42 22.84
C THR A 155 24.83 -7.37 23.72
N LYS A 156 24.02 -6.50 23.13
CA LYS A 156 23.24 -5.47 23.84
C LYS A 156 21.98 -5.13 23.06
N LEU A 157 20.93 -4.71 23.76
CA LEU A 157 19.75 -4.16 23.09
C LEU A 157 19.98 -2.69 22.70
N PRO A 158 19.42 -2.22 21.57
CA PRO A 158 19.38 -0.80 21.24
C PRO A 158 18.58 -0.02 22.30
N SER A 159 19.00 1.21 22.59
CA SER A 159 18.23 2.09 23.47
C SER A 159 16.94 2.57 22.79
N TYR A 160 16.08 3.24 23.56
CA TYR A 160 14.89 3.94 23.06
C TYR A 160 15.16 5.44 22.82
N GLN A 161 16.43 5.88 22.84
CA GLN A 161 16.78 7.26 22.48
C GLN A 161 16.42 7.51 21.01
N ALA A 162 15.86 8.68 20.71
CA ALA A 162 15.28 9.00 19.40
C ALA A 162 16.27 8.82 18.25
N GLU A 163 17.55 9.15 18.45
CA GLU A 163 18.62 9.03 17.45
C GLU A 163 18.91 7.57 17.04
N ILE A 164 18.60 6.62 17.92
CA ILE A 164 18.76 5.18 17.68
C ILE A 164 17.43 4.58 17.25
N ALA A 165 16.37 4.80 18.03
CA ALA A 165 15.08 4.14 17.87
C ALA A 165 14.35 4.49 16.56
N ALA A 166 14.47 5.73 16.09
CA ALA A 166 13.84 6.17 14.85
C ALA A 166 14.61 5.74 13.58
N ASN A 167 15.82 5.16 13.72
CA ASN A 167 16.64 4.69 12.61
C ASN A 167 16.78 3.15 12.63
N PRO A 168 16.03 2.41 11.80
CA PRO A 168 16.05 0.95 11.81
C PRO A 168 17.40 0.34 11.43
N PHE A 169 18.22 1.08 10.68
CA PHE A 169 19.56 0.61 10.30
C PHE A 169 20.54 0.68 11.47
N LEU A 170 20.25 1.51 12.48
CA LEU A 170 20.98 1.58 13.74
C LEU A 170 20.40 0.64 14.80
N ALA A 171 19.10 0.73 15.07
CA ALA A 171 18.46 -0.05 16.12
C ALA A 171 18.60 -1.57 15.88
N PHE A 172 18.52 -2.00 14.62
CA PHE A 172 18.52 -3.42 14.24
C PHE A 172 19.75 -3.81 13.42
N ALA A 173 20.87 -3.09 13.60
CA ALA A 173 22.12 -3.34 12.89
C ALA A 173 22.62 -4.79 13.04
N ASP A 174 22.43 -5.38 14.21
CA ASP A 174 22.84 -6.77 14.49
C ASP A 174 22.02 -7.80 13.69
N ILE A 175 20.78 -7.48 13.28
CA ILE A 175 19.96 -8.40 12.49
C ILE A 175 20.43 -8.36 11.02
N PRO A 176 20.76 -9.51 10.40
CA PRO A 176 21.20 -9.57 9.02
C PRO A 176 20.20 -8.88 8.07
N LYS A 177 20.76 -8.10 7.14
CA LYS A 177 20.01 -7.35 6.12
C LYS A 177 19.02 -8.24 5.36
N ASN A 178 19.47 -9.41 4.90
CA ASN A 178 18.63 -10.30 4.10
C ASN A 178 17.50 -10.92 4.92
N SER A 179 17.70 -11.18 6.21
CA SER A 179 16.63 -11.62 7.11
C SER A 179 15.53 -10.57 7.24
N ARG A 180 15.93 -9.30 7.45
CA ARG A 180 15.01 -8.16 7.54
C ARG A 180 14.28 -7.90 6.23
N TYR A 181 15.02 -7.90 5.12
CA TYR A 181 14.43 -7.67 3.81
C TYR A 181 13.49 -8.79 3.41
N GLN A 182 13.88 -10.06 3.59
CA GLN A 182 13.02 -11.19 3.27
C GLN A 182 11.76 -11.24 4.13
N PHE A 183 11.83 -10.81 5.41
CA PHE A 183 10.64 -10.61 6.24
C PHE A 183 9.67 -9.60 5.60
N LEU A 184 10.17 -8.46 5.10
CA LEU A 184 9.35 -7.49 4.40
C LEU A 184 8.78 -8.03 3.08
N LEU A 185 9.59 -8.79 2.33
CA LEU A 185 9.19 -9.36 1.04
C LEU A 185 8.11 -10.45 1.19
N ASP A 186 8.24 -11.30 2.22
CA ASP A 186 7.34 -12.42 2.46
C ASP A 186 5.86 -11.97 2.54
N ASP A 187 5.62 -10.76 3.07
CA ASP A 187 4.30 -10.13 3.18
C ASP A 187 4.29 -8.71 2.59
N ALA A 188 4.98 -8.47 1.46
CA ALA A 188 5.16 -7.11 0.93
C ALA A 188 3.84 -6.33 0.73
N GLN A 189 2.76 -7.00 0.30
CA GLN A 189 1.46 -6.35 0.17
C GLN A 189 0.91 -5.84 1.51
N TYR A 190 1.20 -6.50 2.64
CA TYR A 190 0.82 -6.02 3.96
C TYR A 190 1.57 -4.73 4.31
N PHE A 191 2.91 -4.73 4.19
CA PHE A 191 3.72 -3.56 4.53
C PHE A 191 3.40 -2.36 3.63
N VAL A 192 3.30 -2.59 2.31
CA VAL A 192 2.90 -1.53 1.37
C VAL A 192 1.46 -1.08 1.61
N SER A 193 0.55 -1.97 2.04
CA SER A 193 -0.78 -1.55 2.50
C SER A 193 -0.71 -0.67 3.74
N GLY A 194 0.23 -0.92 4.66
CA GLY A 194 0.50 -0.05 5.82
C GLY A 194 0.84 1.39 5.40
N PHE A 195 1.59 1.58 4.31
CA PHE A 195 1.94 2.91 3.79
C PHE A 195 0.71 3.70 3.33
N ILE A 196 -0.33 2.98 2.88
CA ILE A 196 -1.53 3.55 2.25
C ILE A 196 -2.74 3.62 3.21
N LYS A 197 -2.89 2.60 4.05
CA LYS A 197 -3.97 2.46 5.02
C LYS A 197 -3.60 3.06 6.37
N GLY A 198 -2.31 3.20 6.65
CA GLY A 198 -1.76 3.85 7.83
C GLY A 198 -2.11 5.33 7.97
N PRO A 199 -1.68 5.93 9.09
CA PRO A 199 -2.21 7.18 9.59
C PRO A 199 -1.77 8.39 8.74
N VAL A 200 -0.62 8.28 8.06
CA VAL A 200 -0.09 9.29 7.12
C VAL A 200 -0.99 9.53 5.91
N CYS A 201 -1.71 8.53 5.44
CA CYS A 201 -2.50 8.61 4.20
C CYS A 201 -3.93 9.05 4.48
N SER A 202 -4.06 10.23 5.07
CA SER A 202 -5.34 10.91 5.32
C SER A 202 -5.31 12.29 4.63
N GLY A 203 -6.03 12.42 3.52
CA GLY A 203 -6.14 13.69 2.79
C GLY A 203 -5.20 13.82 1.58
N GLN A 204 -5.47 14.81 0.73
CA GLN A 204 -4.81 14.97 -0.57
C GLN A 204 -3.32 15.31 -0.48
N MET A 205 -2.87 15.99 0.60
CA MET A 205 -1.45 16.33 0.75
C MET A 205 -0.55 15.09 0.83
N ALA A 206 -1.01 14.03 1.49
CA ALA A 206 -0.25 12.78 1.63
C ALA A 206 -0.12 12.01 0.31
N LEU A 207 -1.18 12.01 -0.52
CA LEU A 207 -1.25 11.20 -1.74
C LEU A 207 -0.90 11.97 -3.01
N GLY A 208 -0.66 13.28 -2.94
CA GLY A 208 -0.24 14.11 -4.08
C GLY A 208 1.15 13.75 -4.66
N VAL A 209 1.91 12.88 -4.00
CA VAL A 209 3.25 12.38 -4.42
C VAL A 209 3.19 11.27 -5.44
N ILE A 210 2.07 10.56 -5.55
CA ILE A 210 2.00 9.31 -6.31
C ILE A 210 1.05 9.44 -7.50
N ARG A 211 1.27 8.59 -8.50
CA ARG A 211 0.38 8.47 -9.65
C ARG A 211 -0.86 7.65 -9.30
N ASP A 212 -1.94 7.88 -10.03
CA ASP A 212 -3.18 7.12 -9.92
C ASP A 212 -3.00 5.62 -10.18
N ARG A 213 -2.00 5.25 -10.99
CA ARG A 213 -1.55 3.87 -11.14
C ARG A 213 -0.05 3.79 -11.35
N PHE A 214 0.63 2.95 -10.57
CA PHE A 214 2.00 2.52 -10.81
C PHE A 214 2.24 1.11 -10.27
N TRP A 215 3.28 0.47 -10.79
CA TRP A 215 3.67 -0.87 -10.39
C TRP A 215 4.91 -0.84 -9.52
N ILE A 216 4.96 -1.70 -8.52
CA ILE A 216 6.13 -1.96 -7.67
C ILE A 216 6.62 -3.37 -7.95
N ALA A 217 7.93 -3.52 -8.08
CA ALA A 217 8.64 -4.77 -7.91
C ALA A 217 9.81 -4.58 -6.95
N PHE A 218 10.48 -5.65 -6.57
CA PHE A 218 11.48 -5.64 -5.51
C PHE A 218 12.81 -6.21 -5.99
N PHE A 219 13.94 -5.68 -5.53
CA PHE A 219 15.23 -6.32 -5.76
C PHE A 219 15.29 -7.67 -5.07
N ASN A 220 16.00 -8.62 -5.68
CA ASN A 220 16.22 -9.94 -5.13
C ASN A 220 17.24 -9.88 -3.97
N PRO A 221 16.89 -10.34 -2.75
CA PRO A 221 17.84 -10.40 -1.63
C PRO A 221 18.96 -11.44 -1.86
N GLY A 222 18.81 -12.35 -2.81
CA GLY A 222 19.78 -13.40 -3.11
C GLY A 222 19.35 -14.25 -4.32
N GLY A 223 19.71 -13.81 -5.53
CA GLY A 223 19.49 -14.53 -6.78
C GLY A 223 20.63 -15.48 -7.15
N LYS A 224 20.43 -16.30 -8.19
CA LYS A 224 21.48 -17.18 -8.74
C LYS A 224 22.75 -16.41 -9.18
N ASN A 225 22.62 -15.11 -9.43
CA ASN A 225 23.71 -14.18 -9.75
C ASN A 225 24.07 -13.25 -8.58
N SER A 226 23.39 -13.34 -7.43
CA SER A 226 23.81 -12.61 -6.23
C SER A 226 25.05 -13.28 -5.68
N LEU A 227 26.19 -12.81 -6.16
CA LEU A 227 27.50 -13.18 -5.64
C LEU A 227 27.54 -12.83 -4.14
N PRO A 228 27.94 -13.77 -3.26
CA PRO A 228 28.06 -13.50 -1.83
C PRO A 228 28.89 -12.24 -1.51
N GLU A 229 29.84 -11.90 -2.38
CA GLU A 229 30.65 -10.68 -2.33
C GLU A 229 29.80 -9.42 -2.52
N MET A 230 28.91 -9.40 -3.52
CA MET A 230 28.01 -8.26 -3.74
C MET A 230 27.07 -8.03 -2.55
N ASP A 231 26.61 -9.11 -1.91
CA ASP A 231 25.75 -9.01 -0.72
C ASP A 231 26.49 -8.39 0.48
N LYS A 232 27.77 -8.77 0.68
CA LYS A 232 28.67 -8.17 1.66
C LYS A 232 28.93 -6.70 1.36
N ASP A 233 29.19 -6.35 0.10
CA ASP A 233 29.41 -4.95 -0.33
C ASP A 233 28.16 -4.11 -0.03
N LEU A 234 26.97 -4.62 -0.34
CA LEU A 234 25.70 -3.96 -0.02
C LEU A 234 25.48 -3.81 1.50
N GLN A 235 25.77 -4.84 2.28
CA GLN A 235 25.64 -4.76 3.74
C GLN A 235 26.61 -3.71 4.32
N LYS A 236 27.86 -3.71 3.85
CA LYS A 236 28.86 -2.72 4.24
C LYS A 236 28.43 -1.31 3.84
N PHE A 237 27.93 -1.12 2.62
CA PHE A 237 27.42 0.16 2.15
C PHE A 237 26.33 0.73 3.07
N VAL A 238 25.33 -0.07 3.44
CA VAL A 238 24.27 0.37 4.36
C VAL A 238 24.84 0.72 5.75
N ALA A 239 25.77 -0.09 6.26
CA ALA A 239 26.39 0.12 7.55
C ALA A 239 27.30 1.37 7.58
N ASP A 240 28.04 1.66 6.51
CA ASP A 240 28.92 2.83 6.42
C ASP A 240 28.12 4.15 6.29
N HIS A 241 26.84 4.06 5.89
CA HIS A 241 26.01 5.22 5.56
C HIS A 241 24.71 5.33 6.39
N TYR A 242 24.56 4.61 7.51
CA TYR A 242 23.32 4.68 8.31
C TYR A 242 22.99 6.10 8.80
N SER A 243 23.99 6.97 9.00
CA SER A 243 23.82 8.32 9.55
C SER A 243 23.04 9.22 8.60
N ILE A 244 23.26 9.07 7.30
CA ILE A 244 22.54 9.79 6.25
C ILE A 244 21.19 9.15 5.89
N LEU A 245 20.89 7.98 6.48
CA LEU A 245 19.57 7.33 6.41
C LEU A 245 18.58 7.81 7.48
N SER A 246 18.96 8.79 8.31
CA SER A 246 18.08 9.38 9.32
C SER A 246 16.82 10.00 8.70
N LEU A 247 15.69 9.82 9.41
CA LEU A 247 14.36 10.22 8.98
C LEU A 247 13.83 11.38 9.83
N PRO A 248 12.89 12.20 9.32
CA PRO A 248 12.27 13.29 10.07
C PRO A 248 11.69 12.88 11.43
N GLY A 249 11.22 11.62 11.55
CA GLY A 249 10.71 11.05 12.80
C GLY A 249 11.70 11.10 13.97
N THR A 250 13.02 11.14 13.71
CA THR A 250 14.04 11.32 14.77
C THR A 250 13.86 12.63 15.54
N ALA A 251 13.45 13.72 14.88
CA ALA A 251 13.23 15.01 15.54
C ALA A 251 11.79 15.19 16.05
N GLY A 252 10.83 14.41 15.54
CA GLY A 252 9.43 14.48 15.93
C GLY A 252 8.88 15.91 15.95
N ASN A 253 8.28 16.30 17.08
CA ASN A 253 7.69 17.63 17.28
C ASN A 253 8.69 18.74 17.60
N GLU A 254 9.95 18.42 17.84
CA GLU A 254 11.03 19.40 18.04
C GLU A 254 11.54 19.97 16.70
N LEU A 255 10.97 19.52 15.59
CA LEU A 255 11.33 20.00 14.25
C LEU A 255 10.92 21.47 14.06
N GLY A 256 11.93 22.34 14.07
CA GLY A 256 11.78 23.76 13.76
C GLY A 256 11.26 24.01 12.34
N LEU A 257 10.84 25.25 12.06
CA LEU A 257 10.17 25.67 10.82
C LEU A 257 10.92 25.31 9.52
N PHE A 258 12.26 25.26 9.56
CA PHE A 258 13.12 24.89 8.43
C PHE A 258 13.82 23.54 8.59
N GLY A 259 13.42 22.74 9.59
CA GLY A 259 14.05 21.45 9.90
C GLY A 259 13.95 20.41 8.78
N PHE A 260 12.95 20.55 7.89
CA PHE A 260 12.82 19.71 6.68
C PHE A 260 14.06 19.79 5.78
N LYS A 261 14.75 20.94 5.73
CA LYS A 261 15.93 21.15 4.87
C LYS A 261 17.04 20.17 5.21
N LYS A 262 17.34 19.98 6.50
CA LYS A 262 18.32 19.01 6.97
C LYS A 262 18.05 17.62 6.40
N TYR A 263 16.80 17.17 6.47
CA TYR A 263 16.44 15.83 6.01
C TYR A 263 16.40 15.71 4.49
N ASN A 264 16.05 16.78 3.78
CA ASN A 264 16.18 16.83 2.32
C ASN A 264 17.65 16.73 1.89
N ASP A 265 18.55 17.46 2.56
CA ASP A 265 19.99 17.42 2.28
C ASP A 265 20.54 15.99 2.49
N LEU A 266 20.16 15.32 3.60
CA LEU A 266 20.54 13.92 3.86
C LEU A 266 19.98 12.95 2.80
N ALA A 267 18.73 13.13 2.39
CA ALA A 267 18.10 12.28 1.40
C ALA A 267 18.76 12.43 0.02
N GLU A 268 19.07 13.66 -0.40
CA GLU A 268 19.78 13.93 -1.65
C GLU A 268 21.21 13.38 -1.62
N GLU A 269 21.94 13.58 -0.52
CA GLU A 269 23.28 13.01 -0.32
C GLU A 269 23.26 11.48 -0.45
N TYR A 270 22.27 10.82 0.17
CA TYR A 270 22.12 9.38 0.04
C TYR A 270 21.86 8.93 -1.41
N LEU A 271 20.99 9.62 -2.16
CA LEU A 271 20.74 9.28 -3.57
C LEU A 271 22.03 9.35 -4.41
N LYS A 272 22.85 10.38 -4.18
CA LYS A 272 24.13 10.57 -4.87
C LYS A 272 25.15 9.47 -4.53
N ILE A 273 25.28 9.14 -3.25
CA ILE A 273 26.19 8.09 -2.77
C ILE A 273 25.74 6.71 -3.27
N LYS A 274 24.42 6.44 -3.21
CA LYS A 274 23.83 5.21 -3.75
C LYS A 274 24.06 5.07 -5.24
N ASP A 275 23.99 6.16 -6.01
CA ASP A 275 24.29 6.12 -7.44
C ASP A 275 25.74 5.78 -7.72
N THR A 276 26.66 6.38 -6.98
CA THR A 276 28.10 6.07 -7.07
C THR A 276 28.34 4.59 -6.78
N PHE A 277 27.69 4.06 -5.74
CA PHE A 277 27.78 2.65 -5.39
C PHE A 277 27.13 1.74 -6.44
N ALA A 278 25.96 2.10 -6.98
CA ALA A 278 25.34 1.36 -8.08
C ALA A 278 26.25 1.33 -9.32
N ASN A 279 26.94 2.43 -9.63
CA ASN A 279 27.91 2.49 -10.73
C ASN A 279 29.09 1.54 -10.48
N GLN A 280 29.60 1.47 -9.25
CA GLN A 280 30.66 0.52 -8.86
C GLN A 280 30.19 -0.93 -9.05
N LEU A 281 28.97 -1.25 -8.61
CA LEU A 281 28.38 -2.58 -8.83
C LEU A 281 28.27 -2.91 -10.32
N ILE A 282 27.83 -1.96 -11.16
CA ILE A 282 27.72 -2.18 -12.61
C ILE A 282 29.10 -2.42 -13.25
N VAL A 283 30.13 -1.68 -12.83
CA VAL A 283 31.50 -1.89 -13.33
C VAL A 283 32.04 -3.26 -12.93
N GLN A 284 31.78 -3.68 -11.70
CA GLN A 284 32.36 -4.90 -11.13
C GLN A 284 31.62 -6.17 -11.56
N TYR A 285 30.29 -6.10 -11.66
CA TYR A 285 29.42 -7.26 -11.82
C TYR A 285 28.55 -7.22 -13.09
N GLY A 286 28.56 -6.10 -13.83
CA GLY A 286 27.73 -5.89 -15.02
C GLY A 286 26.43 -5.15 -14.74
N GLY A 287 25.77 -4.68 -15.81
CA GLY A 287 24.51 -3.95 -15.72
C GLY A 287 23.37 -4.79 -15.13
N PHE A 288 22.43 -4.15 -14.44
CA PHE A 288 21.30 -4.84 -13.80
C PHE A 288 20.44 -5.63 -14.80
N GLN A 289 20.10 -6.85 -14.43
CA GLN A 289 19.39 -7.85 -15.23
C GLN A 289 18.05 -8.23 -14.62
N MET A 290 17.20 -8.91 -15.40
CA MET A 290 15.89 -9.36 -14.94
C MET A 290 16.01 -10.28 -13.71
N ASP A 291 17.12 -11.03 -13.60
CA ASP A 291 17.43 -11.90 -12.46
C ASP A 291 17.70 -11.18 -11.13
N ASP A 292 17.94 -9.87 -11.17
CA ASP A 292 18.12 -9.03 -9.97
C ASP A 292 16.79 -8.61 -9.35
N ILE A 293 15.66 -8.90 -9.98
CA ILE A 293 14.31 -8.65 -9.42
C ILE A 293 13.86 -9.91 -8.66
N TRP A 294 13.27 -9.77 -7.48
CA TRP A 294 12.73 -10.90 -6.73
C TRP A 294 11.51 -11.51 -7.45
N ASP A 295 11.47 -12.83 -7.58
CA ASP A 295 10.42 -13.57 -8.28
C ASP A 295 9.43 -14.27 -7.33
N GLY A 296 9.49 -13.96 -6.03
CA GLY A 296 8.65 -14.62 -5.03
C GLY A 296 9.12 -16.03 -4.68
N ASN A 297 10.34 -16.42 -5.06
CA ASN A 297 10.84 -17.80 -4.98
C ASN A 297 9.89 -18.78 -5.70
N GLY A 298 9.21 -18.30 -6.75
CA GLY A 298 8.24 -19.06 -7.55
C GLY A 298 6.92 -19.42 -6.87
N VAL A 299 6.69 -19.07 -5.60
CA VAL A 299 5.47 -19.45 -4.85
C VAL A 299 4.79 -18.26 -4.16
N ASN A 300 5.55 -17.26 -3.72
CA ASN A 300 5.01 -16.11 -3.03
C ASN A 300 4.42 -15.12 -4.05
N GLN A 301 3.17 -14.69 -3.87
CA GLN A 301 2.49 -13.75 -4.77
C GLN A 301 2.76 -12.27 -4.48
N ASN A 302 3.67 -11.93 -3.56
CA ASN A 302 4.08 -10.57 -3.24
C ASN A 302 5.18 -9.90 -4.13
N PRO A 303 5.86 -10.54 -5.11
CA PRO A 303 7.00 -9.92 -5.80
C PRO A 303 6.63 -8.77 -6.75
N SER A 304 5.35 -8.60 -7.07
CA SER A 304 4.86 -7.42 -7.76
C SER A 304 3.55 -6.95 -7.17
N LEU A 305 3.39 -5.62 -7.09
CA LEU A 305 2.20 -4.97 -6.56
C LEU A 305 1.75 -3.85 -7.51
N THR A 306 0.46 -3.57 -7.52
CA THR A 306 -0.10 -2.38 -8.15
C THR A 306 -0.71 -1.49 -7.10
N ILE A 307 -0.36 -0.20 -7.17
CA ILE A 307 -0.93 0.83 -6.31
C ILE A 307 -1.90 1.62 -7.17
N PHE A 308 -3.14 1.73 -6.70
CA PHE A 308 -4.15 2.61 -7.25
C PHE A 308 -4.38 3.77 -6.29
N ARG A 309 -4.17 5.01 -6.74
CA ARG A 309 -4.65 6.20 -6.03
C ARG A 309 -6.02 6.59 -6.60
N HIS A 310 -6.97 6.82 -5.72
CA HIS A 310 -8.32 7.28 -6.05
C HIS A 310 -8.72 8.31 -4.99
N PHE A 311 -8.87 9.56 -5.44
CA PHE A 311 -9.14 10.73 -4.63
C PHE A 311 -8.06 10.96 -3.54
N ASP A 312 -8.45 11.07 -2.28
CA ASP A 312 -7.58 11.15 -1.10
C ASP A 312 -7.45 9.78 -0.38
N SER A 313 -7.55 8.70 -1.16
CA SER A 313 -7.25 7.33 -0.74
C SER A 313 -6.41 6.60 -1.77
N ALA A 314 -5.90 5.43 -1.39
CA ALA A 314 -5.25 4.52 -2.32
C ALA A 314 -5.51 3.07 -1.91
N THR A 315 -5.12 2.13 -2.77
CA THR A 315 -5.26 0.69 -2.51
C THR A 315 -4.13 -0.08 -3.17
N VAL A 316 -3.70 -1.15 -2.50
CA VAL A 316 -2.62 -2.02 -2.95
C VAL A 316 -3.20 -3.38 -3.33
N VAL A 317 -2.85 -3.86 -4.51
CA VAL A 317 -3.17 -5.22 -4.97
C VAL A 317 -1.91 -5.95 -5.41
N LYS A 318 -1.94 -7.28 -5.30
CA LYS A 318 -0.85 -8.13 -5.80
C LYS A 318 -0.94 -8.24 -7.34
N GLY A 319 0.21 -8.32 -7.99
CA GLY A 319 0.33 -8.41 -9.44
C GLY A 319 0.45 -7.05 -10.14
N LEU A 320 0.69 -7.12 -11.46
CA LEU A 320 0.76 -5.99 -12.38
C LEU A 320 -0.62 -5.80 -13.03
N VAL A 321 -1.54 -5.12 -12.33
CA VAL A 321 -2.95 -4.95 -12.70
C VAL A 321 -3.13 -3.63 -13.48
N GLY A 322 -4.02 -3.64 -14.46
CA GLY A 322 -4.29 -2.53 -15.36
C GLY A 322 -3.33 -2.43 -16.55
N ASP A 323 -3.49 -1.37 -17.34
CA ASP A 323 -2.59 -1.04 -18.45
C ASP A 323 -1.18 -0.69 -17.95
N THR A 324 -0.17 -0.82 -18.83
CA THR A 324 1.22 -0.42 -18.49
C THR A 324 1.26 1.03 -18.00
N PRO A 325 1.66 1.28 -16.73
CA PRO A 325 1.60 2.62 -16.14
C PRO A 325 2.67 3.55 -16.72
N LEU A 326 2.56 4.84 -16.39
CA LEU A 326 3.54 5.84 -16.82
C LEU A 326 4.94 5.55 -16.24
N THR A 327 4.99 5.13 -14.97
CA THR A 327 6.21 4.81 -14.20
C THR A 327 6.02 3.53 -13.37
N GLY A 328 7.11 2.99 -12.82
CA GLY A 328 7.12 1.92 -11.83
C GLY A 328 8.31 2.10 -10.88
N TRP A 329 8.26 1.43 -9.73
CA TRP A 329 9.33 1.46 -8.73
C TRP A 329 9.97 0.08 -8.59
N ILE A 330 11.30 0.05 -8.52
CA ILE A 330 12.01 -1.14 -8.05
C ILE A 330 12.56 -0.83 -6.66
N VAL A 331 12.04 -1.55 -5.66
CA VAL A 331 12.29 -1.27 -4.24
C VAL A 331 13.37 -2.21 -3.72
N ASP A 332 14.43 -1.66 -3.12
CA ASP A 332 15.46 -2.42 -2.40
C ASP A 332 15.23 -2.33 -0.88
N TYR A 333 16.11 -3.00 -0.12
CA TYR A 333 15.98 -3.07 1.33
C TYR A 333 15.99 -1.69 2.01
N PRO A 334 17.00 -0.81 1.82
CA PRO A 334 17.00 0.49 2.48
C PRO A 334 15.78 1.33 2.13
N LEU A 335 15.33 1.28 0.86
CA LEU A 335 14.13 1.99 0.46
C LEU A 335 12.88 1.45 1.16
N PHE A 336 12.68 0.13 1.18
CA PHE A 336 11.48 -0.47 1.77
C PHE A 336 11.35 -0.15 3.27
N GLU A 337 12.45 -0.32 4.01
CA GLU A 337 12.50 -0.07 5.45
C GLU A 337 12.27 1.43 5.77
N ARG A 338 12.89 2.34 4.99
CA ARG A 338 12.69 3.79 5.19
C ARG A 338 11.26 4.23 4.93
N ILE A 339 10.60 3.68 3.91
CA ILE A 339 9.18 4.01 3.67
C ILE A 339 8.35 3.57 4.89
N HIS A 340 8.60 2.39 5.46
CA HIS A 340 7.90 1.93 6.68
C HIS A 340 8.10 2.86 7.87
N TYR A 341 9.34 3.24 8.18
CA TYR A 341 9.60 4.13 9.32
C TYR A 341 9.15 5.57 9.06
N LEU A 342 9.15 6.04 7.82
CA LEU A 342 8.67 7.37 7.48
C LEU A 342 7.14 7.49 7.58
N LEU A 343 6.42 6.47 7.09
CA LEU A 343 4.98 6.52 6.85
C LEU A 343 4.14 5.77 7.88
N VAL A 344 4.75 4.85 8.64
CA VAL A 344 4.03 3.95 9.55
C VAL A 344 4.60 4.04 10.96
N ALA A 345 5.83 3.57 11.18
CA ALA A 345 6.36 3.48 12.54
C ALA A 345 6.73 4.86 13.12
N GLY A 346 7.15 5.82 12.30
CA GLY A 346 7.57 7.15 12.75
C GLY A 346 6.64 8.29 12.36
N PHE A 347 5.39 8.00 11.96
CA PHE A 347 4.44 9.03 11.58
C PHE A 347 3.41 9.30 12.68
N ASP A 348 3.52 10.47 13.31
CA ASP A 348 2.53 10.98 14.27
C ASP A 348 1.50 11.88 13.57
N VAL A 349 0.22 11.52 13.62
CA VAL A 349 -0.90 12.32 13.07
C VAL A 349 -1.22 13.57 13.85
N TYR A 350 -0.86 13.61 15.13
CA TYR A 350 -1.01 14.78 16.00
C TYR A 350 0.23 15.68 15.97
N SER A 351 1.23 15.33 15.17
CA SER A 351 2.48 16.09 15.07
C SER A 351 2.27 17.46 14.42
N SER A 352 3.25 18.33 14.66
CA SER A 352 3.30 19.66 14.06
C SER A 352 3.21 19.60 12.52
N ILE A 353 2.67 20.65 11.91
CA ILE A 353 2.63 20.80 10.44
C ILE A 353 4.04 20.67 9.83
N ASN A 354 5.09 21.12 10.56
CA ASN A 354 6.47 21.01 10.10
C ASN A 354 6.91 19.56 9.95
N HIS A 355 6.57 18.69 10.91
CA HIS A 355 6.90 17.27 10.86
C HIS A 355 6.16 16.58 9.70
N GLN A 356 4.85 16.85 9.55
CA GLN A 356 4.06 16.31 8.45
C GLN A 356 4.61 16.76 7.09
N LEU A 357 5.03 18.03 6.97
CA LEU A 357 5.65 18.58 5.76
C LEU A 357 7.02 17.93 5.48
N ALA A 358 7.85 17.76 6.50
CA ALA A 358 9.16 17.13 6.35
C ALA A 358 9.04 15.67 5.89
N SER A 359 8.15 14.89 6.52
CA SER A 359 7.89 13.51 6.10
C SER A 359 7.35 13.45 4.67
N ARG A 360 6.48 14.40 4.30
CA ARG A 360 5.94 14.49 2.94
C ARG A 360 7.00 14.86 1.90
N GLN A 361 7.91 15.80 2.19
CA GLN A 361 9.01 16.14 1.29
C GLN A 361 10.02 14.99 1.18
N TYR A 362 10.32 14.33 2.30
CA TYR A 362 11.21 13.18 2.31
C TYR A 362 10.68 12.02 1.45
N MET A 363 9.35 11.82 1.44
CA MET A 363 8.72 10.81 0.60
C MET A 363 8.93 11.05 -0.91
N ASP A 364 9.11 12.30 -1.36
CA ASP A 364 9.46 12.57 -2.76
C ASP A 364 10.84 11.98 -3.11
N PHE A 365 11.82 12.06 -2.21
CA PHE A 365 13.13 11.43 -2.40
C PHE A 365 13.02 9.90 -2.42
N LEU A 366 12.19 9.30 -1.56
CA LEU A 366 11.97 7.85 -1.55
C LEU A 366 11.30 7.36 -2.84
N ARG A 367 10.31 8.11 -3.35
CA ARG A 367 9.73 7.84 -4.67
C ARG A 367 10.77 7.94 -5.77
N ILE A 368 11.56 9.02 -5.78
CA ILE A 368 12.63 9.22 -6.77
C ILE A 368 13.65 8.09 -6.70
N ASP A 369 13.96 7.58 -5.51
CA ASP A 369 14.86 6.42 -5.35
C ASP A 369 14.31 5.17 -6.05
N GLY A 370 13.04 4.84 -5.83
CA GLY A 370 12.37 3.72 -6.49
C GLY A 370 12.26 3.87 -8.00
N GLU A 371 12.00 5.10 -8.47
CA GLU A 371 11.97 5.46 -9.90
C GLU A 371 13.36 5.40 -10.54
N ASN A 372 14.40 5.86 -9.85
CA ASN A 372 15.79 5.78 -10.30
C ASN A 372 16.24 4.33 -10.44
N ASN A 373 15.90 3.49 -9.45
CA ASN A 373 16.11 2.05 -9.51
C ASN A 373 15.43 1.43 -10.73
N PHE A 374 14.20 1.82 -11.05
CA PHE A 374 13.52 1.37 -12.27
C PHE A 374 14.24 1.84 -13.55
N LEU A 375 14.68 3.11 -13.60
CA LEU A 375 15.42 3.64 -14.76
C LEU A 375 16.74 2.92 -15.02
N ARG A 376 17.42 2.40 -13.99
CA ARG A 376 18.65 1.60 -14.15
C ARG A 376 18.45 0.31 -14.98
N PHE A 377 17.22 -0.18 -15.09
CA PHE A 377 16.88 -1.29 -15.98
C PHE A 377 16.56 -0.87 -17.41
N MET A 378 16.39 0.44 -17.68
CA MET A 378 16.16 0.94 -19.03
C MET A 378 17.49 1.19 -19.76
N PRO A 379 17.50 1.19 -21.11
CA PRO A 379 18.68 1.54 -21.90
C PRO A 379 19.20 2.93 -21.54
N THR A 380 20.53 3.08 -21.45
CA THR A 380 21.14 4.33 -20.93
C THR A 380 20.72 5.58 -21.72
N ASP A 381 20.56 5.46 -23.04
CA ASP A 381 20.19 6.56 -23.95
C ASP A 381 18.70 6.94 -23.88
N GLN A 382 17.88 6.12 -23.23
CA GLN A 382 16.44 6.34 -23.07
C GLN A 382 16.04 6.85 -21.68
N ARG A 383 16.87 6.66 -20.65
CA ARG A 383 16.53 7.00 -19.25
C ARG A 383 16.05 8.44 -19.09
N ASN A 384 16.76 9.40 -19.66
CA ASN A 384 16.40 10.82 -19.60
C ASN A 384 15.06 11.10 -20.31
N LYS A 385 14.82 10.54 -21.50
CA LYS A 385 13.54 10.70 -22.23
C LYS A 385 12.38 10.11 -21.44
N ILE A 386 12.57 8.95 -20.82
CA ILE A 386 11.55 8.31 -19.98
C ILE A 386 11.27 9.17 -18.74
N HIS A 387 12.31 9.60 -18.03
CA HIS A 387 12.19 10.48 -16.87
C HIS A 387 11.44 11.78 -17.21
N ASP A 388 11.82 12.47 -18.29
CA ASP A 388 11.22 13.74 -18.68
C ASP A 388 9.75 13.59 -19.10
N SER A 389 9.36 12.40 -19.58
CA SER A 389 7.95 12.08 -19.85
C SER A 389 7.08 12.08 -18.58
N TRP A 390 7.68 11.90 -17.40
CA TRP A 390 6.99 11.97 -16.11
C TRP A 390 6.89 13.40 -15.58
N TYR A 391 7.79 14.30 -15.98
CA TYR A 391 7.86 15.67 -15.47
C TYR A 391 7.61 16.70 -16.56
N LYS A 392 6.39 16.69 -17.12
CA LYS A 392 6.00 17.64 -18.17
C LYS A 392 5.71 19.04 -17.62
N GLY A 393 5.81 20.03 -18.51
CA GLY A 393 5.46 21.43 -18.26
C GLY A 393 6.53 22.21 -17.49
N ILE A 394 6.31 23.51 -17.31
CA ILE A 394 7.24 24.43 -16.62
C ILE A 394 7.49 23.96 -15.17
N THR A 395 6.44 23.52 -14.50
CA THR A 395 6.52 23.03 -13.11
C THR A 395 7.29 21.70 -13.02
N GLY A 396 7.19 20.85 -14.04
CA GLY A 396 8.00 19.65 -14.17
C GLY A 396 9.48 19.96 -14.36
N ARG A 397 9.82 20.92 -15.24
CA ARG A 397 11.22 21.37 -15.45
C ARG A 397 11.85 21.92 -14.17
N ILE A 398 11.10 22.73 -13.41
CA ILE A 398 11.55 23.25 -12.11
C ILE A 398 11.81 22.08 -11.14
N ALA A 399 10.89 21.12 -11.07
CA ALA A 399 11.06 19.94 -10.21
C ALA A 399 12.27 19.10 -10.60
N SER A 400 12.50 18.85 -11.90
CA SER A 400 13.67 18.09 -12.37
C SER A 400 14.99 18.83 -12.18
N TYR A 401 14.97 20.16 -12.15
CA TYR A 401 16.15 20.97 -11.81
C TYR A 401 16.50 20.89 -10.32
N ILE A 402 15.47 20.86 -9.45
CA ILE A 402 15.65 20.78 -8.00
C ILE A 402 16.01 19.35 -7.57
N ASN A 403 15.39 18.35 -8.20
CA ASN A 403 15.59 16.93 -7.89
C ASN A 403 16.34 16.27 -9.04
N THR A 404 17.67 16.42 -9.04
CA THR A 404 18.52 15.77 -10.04
C THR A 404 18.35 14.25 -9.95
N PRO A 405 17.95 13.57 -11.02
CA PRO A 405 17.75 12.13 -10.98
C PRO A 405 19.10 11.40 -11.05
N TYR A 406 19.28 10.42 -10.18
CA TYR A 406 20.51 9.64 -10.05
C TYR A 406 20.22 8.19 -10.43
N TYR A 407 20.32 7.87 -11.73
CA TYR A 407 19.96 6.57 -12.33
C TYR A 407 21.12 5.92 -13.12
N SER A 408 22.35 6.13 -12.66
CA SER A 408 23.57 5.56 -13.23
C SER A 408 23.80 5.96 -14.69
N ALA A 409 23.72 7.27 -14.98
CA ALA A 409 23.88 7.78 -16.33
C ALA A 409 25.24 7.37 -16.93
N GLY A 410 25.23 6.84 -18.15
CA GLY A 410 26.43 6.38 -18.85
C GLY A 410 26.80 4.91 -18.62
N TYR A 411 26.06 4.20 -17.76
CA TYR A 411 26.22 2.75 -17.53
C TYR A 411 25.05 1.98 -18.14
N GLU A 412 25.35 1.00 -19.00
CA GLU A 412 24.33 0.25 -19.73
C GLU A 412 23.58 -0.74 -18.82
N THR A 413 22.31 -1.00 -19.15
CA THR A 413 21.53 -2.06 -18.49
C THR A 413 21.97 -3.45 -18.95
N GLY A 414 21.80 -4.45 -18.10
CA GLY A 414 21.98 -5.85 -18.48
C GLY A 414 20.72 -6.48 -19.09
N ILE A 415 19.61 -5.75 -19.19
CA ILE A 415 18.39 -6.24 -19.85
C ILE A 415 18.59 -6.30 -21.36
N ASN A 416 18.36 -7.49 -21.93
CA ASN A 416 18.36 -7.68 -23.37
C ASN A 416 17.00 -7.29 -23.96
N TYR A 417 16.94 -6.12 -24.60
CA TYR A 417 15.76 -5.62 -25.29
C TYR A 417 15.73 -6.01 -26.78
N GLN A 418 14.54 -6.36 -27.27
CA GLN A 418 14.29 -6.75 -28.66
C GLN A 418 13.42 -5.73 -29.40
N THR A 419 12.88 -4.74 -28.69
CA THR A 419 11.99 -3.71 -29.24
C THR A 419 12.42 -2.32 -28.76
N THR A 420 11.87 -1.27 -29.40
CA THR A 420 12.01 0.12 -28.94
C THR A 420 10.92 0.53 -27.94
N HIS A 421 9.98 -0.37 -27.63
CA HIS A 421 8.96 -0.17 -26.59
C HIS A 421 9.47 -0.65 -25.22
N TYR A 422 10.65 -0.16 -24.83
CA TYR A 422 11.45 -0.67 -23.71
C TYR A 422 10.67 -0.87 -22.41
N LYS A 423 9.87 0.10 -21.98
CA LYS A 423 9.05 -0.03 -20.76
C LYS A 423 8.03 -1.17 -20.85
N LYS A 424 7.31 -1.27 -21.98
CA LYS A 424 6.31 -2.34 -22.20
C LYS A 424 7.01 -3.69 -22.25
N GLU A 425 8.15 -3.78 -22.93
CA GLU A 425 8.95 -4.99 -23.01
C GLU A 425 9.50 -5.42 -21.64
N PHE A 426 10.06 -4.50 -20.85
CA PHE A 426 10.54 -4.77 -19.51
C PHE A 426 9.46 -5.39 -18.63
N PHE A 427 8.26 -4.79 -18.59
CA PHE A 427 7.18 -5.34 -17.79
C PHE A 427 6.65 -6.67 -18.33
N ASN A 428 6.72 -6.91 -19.65
CA ASN A 428 6.42 -8.21 -20.22
C ASN A 428 7.48 -9.26 -19.83
N GLN A 429 8.76 -8.90 -19.79
CA GLN A 429 9.83 -9.76 -19.29
C GLN A 429 9.65 -10.03 -17.77
N LEU A 430 9.26 -9.02 -16.99
CA LEU A 430 8.94 -9.17 -15.58
C LEU A 430 7.77 -10.13 -15.37
N ARG A 431 6.65 -9.99 -16.11
CA ARG A 431 5.53 -10.95 -16.07
C ARG A 431 6.01 -12.39 -16.31
N LYS A 432 6.91 -12.59 -17.28
CA LYS A 432 7.51 -13.92 -17.55
C LYS A 432 8.36 -14.41 -16.39
N ARG A 433 9.19 -13.54 -15.82
CA ARG A 433 10.05 -13.85 -14.66
C ARG A 433 9.24 -14.32 -13.46
N LEU A 434 8.14 -13.64 -13.15
CA LEU A 434 7.30 -13.98 -11.99
C LEU A 434 6.73 -15.41 -12.09
N GLY A 435 6.58 -15.97 -13.30
CA GLY A 435 6.20 -17.36 -13.48
C GLY A 435 4.96 -17.76 -12.67
N LYS A 436 5.12 -18.74 -11.77
CA LYS A 436 4.06 -19.24 -10.90
C LYS A 436 3.67 -18.30 -9.74
N ALA A 437 4.55 -17.37 -9.39
CA ALA A 437 4.28 -16.34 -8.38
C ALA A 437 3.41 -15.19 -8.92
N ALA A 438 3.26 -15.07 -10.25
CA ALA A 438 2.37 -14.11 -10.84
C ALA A 438 0.91 -14.37 -10.40
N VAL A 439 0.22 -13.31 -9.97
CA VAL A 439 -1.24 -13.35 -9.84
C VAL A 439 -1.86 -13.53 -11.23
N ASN A 440 -3.05 -14.14 -11.28
CA ASN A 440 -3.81 -14.35 -12.52
C ASN A 440 -3.77 -13.11 -13.43
N LYS A 441 -3.56 -13.37 -14.73
CA LYS A 441 -3.48 -12.31 -15.74
C LYS A 441 -4.71 -11.41 -15.70
N ASP A 442 -4.49 -10.11 -15.79
CA ASP A 442 -5.57 -9.12 -15.91
C ASP A 442 -6.18 -9.17 -17.31
N ILE A 443 -7.15 -10.06 -17.48
CA ILE A 443 -7.79 -10.28 -18.78
C ILE A 443 -8.73 -9.15 -19.20
N ILE A 444 -9.14 -8.27 -18.29
CA ILE A 444 -10.09 -7.18 -18.61
C ILE A 444 -9.32 -5.98 -19.15
N ASN A 445 -8.21 -5.62 -18.52
CA ASN A 445 -7.50 -4.41 -18.88
C ASN A 445 -6.38 -4.67 -19.91
N GLU A 446 -5.72 -5.84 -19.89
CA GLU A 446 -4.57 -6.09 -20.78
C GLU A 446 -4.93 -6.71 -22.14
N CYS A 447 -6.16 -7.19 -22.33
CA CYS A 447 -6.49 -7.98 -23.51
C CYS A 447 -7.67 -7.45 -24.31
N GLU A 448 -7.41 -7.17 -25.58
CA GLU A 448 -8.37 -6.65 -26.56
C GLU A 448 -9.07 -7.76 -27.37
N GLN A 449 -8.61 -9.01 -27.29
CA GLN A 449 -9.15 -10.13 -28.08
C GLN A 449 -10.29 -10.86 -27.35
N GLU A 450 -11.37 -11.18 -28.06
CA GLU A 450 -12.52 -11.93 -27.50
C GLU A 450 -12.11 -13.24 -26.80
N ALA A 451 -11.07 -13.91 -27.31
CA ALA A 451 -10.51 -15.16 -26.77
C ALA A 451 -9.90 -15.04 -25.36
N CYS A 452 -9.74 -13.84 -24.82
CA CYS A 452 -9.33 -13.64 -23.43
C CYS A 452 -10.47 -13.93 -22.46
N ILE A 453 -10.55 -15.19 -22.05
CA ILE A 453 -11.58 -15.73 -21.18
C ILE A 453 -10.96 -16.05 -19.82
N ARG A 454 -11.64 -15.66 -18.73
CA ARG A 454 -11.33 -16.17 -17.39
C ARG A 454 -11.82 -17.59 -17.32
N LYS A 455 -10.92 -18.56 -17.49
CA LYS A 455 -11.29 -19.99 -17.51
C LYS A 455 -12.07 -20.44 -16.28
N GLU A 456 -11.74 -19.88 -15.12
CA GLU A 456 -12.38 -20.18 -13.83
C GLU A 456 -13.74 -19.46 -13.63
N ALA A 457 -14.09 -18.49 -14.50
CA ALA A 457 -15.34 -17.75 -14.38
C ALA A 457 -16.52 -18.53 -14.95
N SER A 458 -17.72 -18.30 -14.38
CA SER A 458 -18.96 -18.84 -14.94
C SER A 458 -19.23 -18.29 -16.35
N PRO A 459 -19.98 -19.00 -17.23
CA PRO A 459 -20.32 -18.49 -18.57
C PRO A 459 -20.98 -17.11 -18.54
N LEU A 460 -21.79 -16.86 -17.50
CA LEU A 460 -22.39 -15.56 -17.23
C LEU A 460 -21.34 -14.48 -16.98
N GLN A 461 -20.40 -14.74 -16.07
CA GLN A 461 -19.34 -13.79 -15.77
C GLN A 461 -18.42 -13.56 -16.97
N GLN A 462 -18.13 -14.58 -17.77
CA GLN A 462 -17.37 -14.44 -19.02
C GLN A 462 -18.09 -13.52 -20.02
N SER A 463 -19.43 -13.62 -20.13
CA SER A 463 -20.23 -12.71 -20.95
C SER A 463 -20.15 -11.27 -20.45
N VAL A 464 -20.27 -11.04 -19.14
CA VAL A 464 -20.14 -9.69 -18.54
C VAL A 464 -18.72 -9.14 -18.68
N ASP A 465 -17.68 -9.98 -18.52
CA ASP A 465 -16.28 -9.61 -18.72
C ASP A 465 -16.03 -9.05 -20.14
N VAL A 466 -16.76 -9.51 -21.16
CA VAL A 466 -16.69 -8.95 -22.53
C VAL A 466 -17.13 -7.49 -22.55
N SER A 467 -18.26 -7.16 -21.94
CA SER A 467 -18.74 -5.77 -21.84
C SER A 467 -17.81 -4.92 -20.97
N MET A 468 -17.28 -5.49 -19.88
CA MET A 468 -16.35 -4.78 -19.00
C MET A 468 -15.00 -4.50 -19.67
N ARG A 469 -14.57 -5.34 -20.61
CA ARG A 469 -13.42 -5.05 -21.49
C ARG A 469 -13.68 -3.86 -22.37
N GLU A 470 -14.84 -3.78 -23.03
CA GLU A 470 -15.20 -2.61 -23.84
C GLU A 470 -15.20 -1.34 -22.99
N LEU A 471 -15.74 -1.42 -21.77
CA LEU A 471 -15.72 -0.31 -20.81
C LEU A 471 -14.28 0.11 -20.45
N ALA A 472 -13.38 -0.85 -20.18
CA ALA A 472 -11.98 -0.58 -19.85
C ALA A 472 -11.20 0.12 -20.99
N GLN A 473 -11.65 0.00 -22.23
CA GLN A 473 -11.02 0.66 -23.39
C GLN A 473 -11.42 2.13 -23.57
N ILE A 474 -12.42 2.64 -22.82
CA ILE A 474 -12.77 4.07 -22.87
C ILE A 474 -11.62 4.89 -22.26
N LYS A 475 -11.24 5.97 -22.93
CA LYS A 475 -10.15 6.86 -22.53
C LYS A 475 -10.56 8.32 -22.69
N GLY A 476 -9.81 9.20 -22.05
CA GLY A 476 -9.90 10.63 -22.26
C GLY A 476 -11.20 11.26 -21.75
N HIS A 477 -11.73 12.20 -22.53
CA HIS A 477 -12.88 13.03 -22.14
C HIS A 477 -14.18 12.24 -21.92
N ASP A 478 -14.33 11.11 -22.60
CA ASP A 478 -15.48 10.20 -22.51
C ASP A 478 -15.68 9.61 -21.11
N LEU A 479 -14.64 9.64 -20.27
CA LEU A 479 -14.72 9.19 -18.87
C LEU A 479 -15.27 10.26 -17.92
N GLY A 480 -15.63 11.45 -18.42
CA GLY A 480 -15.94 12.63 -17.62
C GLY A 480 -17.18 12.54 -16.71
N VAL A 481 -17.99 11.49 -16.87
CA VAL A 481 -19.13 11.19 -15.98
C VAL A 481 -18.77 10.22 -14.85
N LEU A 482 -17.63 9.53 -14.93
CA LEU A 482 -17.25 8.56 -13.91
C LEU A 482 -16.58 9.26 -12.70
N PRO A 483 -17.02 8.93 -11.47
CA PRO A 483 -16.26 9.22 -10.25
C PRO A 483 -14.89 8.50 -10.24
N GLU A 484 -14.02 8.86 -9.30
CA GLU A 484 -12.65 8.28 -9.23
C GLU A 484 -12.65 6.78 -8.93
N MET A 485 -13.49 6.36 -7.98
CA MET A 485 -13.75 4.97 -7.67
C MET A 485 -15.25 4.71 -7.60
N SER A 486 -15.76 3.74 -8.36
CA SER A 486 -17.17 3.33 -8.31
C SER A 486 -17.32 1.82 -8.22
N LEU A 487 -18.37 1.35 -7.51
CA LEU A 487 -18.78 -0.06 -7.58
C LEU A 487 -20.00 -0.18 -8.49
N VAL A 488 -19.96 -1.14 -9.42
CA VAL A 488 -21.05 -1.44 -10.35
C VAL A 488 -21.60 -2.81 -10.00
N ARG A 489 -22.86 -2.85 -9.55
CA ARG A 489 -23.64 -4.09 -9.44
C ARG A 489 -24.26 -4.40 -10.79
N ILE A 490 -23.96 -5.57 -11.34
CA ILE A 490 -24.61 -6.14 -12.51
C ILE A 490 -25.68 -7.10 -12.04
N ARG A 491 -26.94 -6.68 -12.18
CA ARG A 491 -28.11 -7.49 -11.85
C ARG A 491 -28.34 -8.53 -12.93
N THR A 492 -28.42 -9.77 -12.48
CA THR A 492 -28.61 -10.94 -13.33
C THR A 492 -30.06 -11.42 -13.25
N LYS A 493 -30.44 -12.35 -14.13
CA LYS A 493 -31.79 -12.95 -14.09
C LYS A 493 -32.01 -13.74 -12.81
N GLN A 494 -33.27 -13.90 -12.42
CA GLN A 494 -33.66 -14.60 -11.21
C GLN A 494 -33.04 -16.01 -11.14
N GLY A 495 -32.35 -16.33 -10.04
CA GLY A 495 -31.63 -17.59 -9.85
C GLY A 495 -30.13 -17.53 -10.16
N GLN A 496 -29.61 -16.41 -10.69
CA GLN A 496 -28.18 -16.16 -10.86
C GLN A 496 -27.65 -15.16 -9.83
N ALA A 497 -26.37 -15.30 -9.49
CA ALA A 497 -25.71 -14.37 -8.58
C ALA A 497 -25.27 -13.12 -9.33
N ASP A 498 -25.70 -11.97 -8.84
CA ASP A 498 -25.23 -10.67 -9.33
C ASP A 498 -23.71 -10.55 -9.25
N GLN A 499 -23.14 -9.84 -10.22
CA GLN A 499 -21.71 -9.59 -10.30
C GLN A 499 -21.39 -8.18 -9.84
N VAL A 500 -20.20 -7.98 -9.29
CA VAL A 500 -19.70 -6.65 -8.91
C VAL A 500 -18.41 -6.38 -9.66
N TYR A 501 -18.24 -5.15 -10.14
CA TYR A 501 -16.98 -4.64 -10.69
C TYR A 501 -16.64 -3.31 -10.03
N THR A 502 -15.35 -3.10 -9.78
CA THR A 502 -14.81 -1.81 -9.36
C THR A 502 -14.29 -1.07 -10.59
N LEU A 503 -14.73 0.17 -10.77
CA LEU A 503 -14.21 1.09 -11.78
C LEU A 503 -13.26 2.08 -11.11
N LEU A 504 -12.04 2.19 -11.64
CA LEU A 504 -11.02 3.13 -11.19
C LEU A 504 -10.64 4.05 -12.34
N LEU A 505 -11.01 5.33 -12.23
CA LEU A 505 -10.60 6.36 -13.17
C LEU A 505 -9.17 6.80 -12.83
N ASN A 506 -8.23 6.46 -13.70
CA ASN A 506 -6.84 6.89 -13.58
C ASN A 506 -6.68 8.27 -14.22
N LYS A 507 -6.56 9.29 -13.37
CA LYS A 507 -6.39 10.68 -13.80
C LYS A 507 -4.95 10.94 -14.17
N THR A 508 -4.73 11.41 -15.39
CA THR A 508 -3.39 11.76 -15.86
C THR A 508 -3.01 13.16 -15.41
N LEU A 509 -1.80 13.28 -14.86
CA LEU A 509 -1.19 14.53 -14.41
C LEU A 509 0.11 14.78 -15.16
N LEU A 510 0.42 16.05 -15.44
CA LEU A 510 1.70 16.47 -16.02
C LEU A 510 2.90 16.01 -15.18
N ASN A 511 2.77 16.05 -13.86
CA ASN A 511 3.76 15.61 -12.88
C ASN A 511 3.12 15.45 -11.49
N VAL A 512 3.84 14.85 -10.54
CA VAL A 512 3.44 14.68 -9.11
C VAL A 512 4.39 15.42 -8.16
N ALA A 513 5.13 16.41 -8.66
CA ALA A 513 6.18 17.10 -7.92
C ALA A 513 5.69 18.12 -6.86
N PHE A 514 4.39 18.39 -6.80
CA PHE A 514 3.79 19.40 -5.93
C PHE A 514 2.69 18.78 -5.08
N MET A 515 2.60 19.24 -3.83
CA MET A 515 1.67 18.73 -2.82
C MET A 515 0.20 19.10 -3.07
N THR A 516 -0.06 20.17 -3.84
CA THR A 516 -1.41 20.69 -4.11
C THR A 516 -1.55 21.10 -5.57
N GLY A 517 -2.77 21.43 -5.99
CA GLY A 517 -3.03 21.96 -7.32
C GLY A 517 -3.07 20.91 -8.43
N ASP A 518 -3.40 19.65 -8.11
CA ASP A 518 -3.53 18.55 -9.10
C ASP A 518 -4.42 18.94 -10.29
N ASN A 519 -5.53 19.64 -10.03
CA ASN A 519 -6.45 20.10 -11.08
C ASN A 519 -5.78 21.01 -12.13
N LEU A 520 -4.79 21.82 -11.74
CA LEU A 520 -4.04 22.69 -12.65
C LEU A 520 -3.06 21.90 -13.54
N ARG A 521 -2.79 20.65 -13.19
CA ARG A 521 -1.83 19.77 -13.87
C ARG A 521 -2.52 18.61 -14.62
N ARG A 522 -3.84 18.64 -14.78
CA ARG A 522 -4.61 17.54 -15.41
C ARG A 522 -4.42 17.48 -16.93
N GLU A 523 -4.17 16.28 -17.44
CA GLU A 523 -4.21 15.95 -18.86
C GLU A 523 -5.42 15.05 -19.15
N ARG A 524 -6.64 15.61 -19.10
CA ARG A 524 -7.90 14.84 -19.19
C ARG A 524 -8.00 13.96 -20.43
N ALA A 525 -7.45 14.39 -21.57
CA ALA A 525 -7.42 13.62 -22.82
C ALA A 525 -6.64 12.29 -22.69
N LEU A 526 -5.80 12.16 -21.67
CA LEU A 526 -4.98 10.97 -21.39
C LEU A 526 -5.49 10.17 -20.19
N ASP A 527 -6.66 10.50 -19.64
CA ASP A 527 -7.26 9.71 -18.57
C ASP A 527 -7.57 8.28 -19.08
N THR A 528 -7.42 7.28 -18.22
CA THR A 528 -7.71 5.87 -18.57
C THR A 528 -8.56 5.22 -17.50
N LEU A 529 -9.31 4.18 -17.86
CA LEU A 529 -10.09 3.41 -16.90
C LEU A 529 -9.39 2.10 -16.55
N THR A 530 -9.47 1.67 -15.29
CA THR A 530 -9.16 0.30 -14.90
C THR A 530 -10.39 -0.34 -14.30
N VAL A 531 -10.76 -1.50 -14.83
CA VAL A 531 -11.96 -2.25 -14.42
C VAL A 531 -11.52 -3.54 -13.75
N ILE A 532 -11.94 -3.74 -12.50
CA ILE A 532 -11.51 -4.87 -11.68
C ILE A 532 -12.73 -5.69 -11.28
N PRO A 533 -12.73 -7.02 -11.50
CA PRO A 533 -13.80 -7.88 -11.00
C PRO A 533 -13.83 -7.89 -9.47
N GLY A 534 -15.02 -7.73 -8.91
CA GLY A 534 -15.26 -7.71 -7.48
C GLY A 534 -14.96 -6.36 -6.84
N PHE A 535 -14.43 -6.41 -5.62
CA PHE A 535 -14.33 -5.27 -4.73
C PHE A 535 -12.87 -4.85 -4.54
N LEU A 536 -12.62 -3.55 -4.71
CA LEU A 536 -11.36 -2.93 -4.38
C LEU A 536 -11.55 -1.53 -3.82
N GLY A 537 -10.79 -1.17 -2.78
CA GLY A 537 -10.77 0.17 -2.21
C GLY A 537 -11.72 0.37 -1.04
N SER A 538 -11.49 1.42 -0.26
CA SER A 538 -12.20 1.66 1.01
C SER A 538 -13.33 2.68 0.91
N TYR A 539 -13.30 3.52 -0.12
CA TYR A 539 -14.16 4.71 -0.26
C TYR A 539 -14.79 4.75 -1.66
N PRO A 540 -15.82 3.94 -1.91
CA PRO A 540 -16.57 4.08 -3.15
C PRO A 540 -17.15 5.50 -3.22
N ASN A 541 -16.79 6.26 -4.25
CA ASN A 541 -17.37 7.58 -4.47
C ASN A 541 -18.82 7.47 -4.95
N PHE A 542 -19.18 6.36 -5.60
CA PHE A 542 -20.53 6.15 -6.08
C PHE A 542 -20.84 4.67 -6.35
N PHE A 543 -22.11 4.31 -6.28
CA PHE A 543 -22.61 3.01 -6.67
C PHE A 543 -23.47 3.12 -7.92
N PHE A 544 -23.26 2.17 -8.83
CA PHE A 544 -24.11 1.94 -9.98
C PHE A 544 -24.82 0.60 -9.86
N ASN A 545 -26.04 0.53 -10.38
CA ASN A 545 -26.85 -0.67 -10.42
C ASN A 545 -27.42 -0.85 -11.83
N VAL A 546 -26.91 -1.83 -12.57
CA VAL A 546 -27.16 -1.99 -14.01
C VAL A 546 -27.71 -3.38 -14.26
N GLN A 547 -28.79 -3.51 -15.04
CA GLN A 547 -29.23 -4.83 -15.50
C GLN A 547 -28.24 -5.36 -16.55
N GLN A 548 -27.96 -6.65 -16.54
CA GLN A 548 -27.01 -7.25 -17.49
C GLN A 548 -27.33 -6.90 -18.95
N GLU A 549 -28.61 -6.92 -19.33
CA GLU A 549 -29.07 -6.61 -20.68
C GLU A 549 -28.87 -5.13 -21.05
N GLN A 550 -28.71 -4.26 -20.05
CA GLN A 550 -28.52 -2.81 -20.23
C GLN A 550 -27.05 -2.38 -20.26
N LEU A 551 -26.12 -3.35 -20.20
CA LEU A 551 -24.68 -3.08 -20.20
C LEU A 551 -24.21 -2.31 -21.45
N PRO A 552 -24.63 -2.67 -22.69
CA PRO A 552 -24.26 -1.90 -23.87
C PRO A 552 -24.72 -0.44 -23.78
N GLU A 553 -25.96 -0.19 -23.34
CA GLU A 553 -26.48 1.18 -23.19
C GLU A 553 -25.79 1.93 -22.06
N PHE A 554 -25.40 1.27 -20.97
CA PHE A 554 -24.63 1.87 -19.88
C PHE A 554 -23.27 2.36 -20.38
N ILE A 555 -22.55 1.54 -21.14
CA ILE A 555 -21.26 1.88 -21.73
C ILE A 555 -21.41 3.03 -22.74
N ALA A 556 -22.44 2.97 -23.60
CA ALA A 556 -22.74 4.04 -24.54
C ALA A 556 -23.11 5.35 -23.82
N ALA A 557 -23.85 5.29 -22.71
CA ALA A 557 -24.20 6.47 -21.93
C ALA A 557 -22.98 7.12 -21.27
N ILE A 558 -21.99 6.33 -20.83
CA ILE A 558 -20.70 6.87 -20.35
C ILE A 558 -20.03 7.69 -21.44
N LYS A 559 -19.86 7.12 -22.64
CA LYS A 559 -19.19 7.77 -23.79
C LYS A 559 -19.86 9.09 -24.20
N ASN A 560 -21.17 9.19 -24.05
CA ASN A 560 -21.96 10.30 -24.58
C ASN A 560 -22.41 11.33 -23.53
N ALA A 561 -22.09 11.13 -22.23
CA ALA A 561 -22.52 12.01 -21.15
C ALA A 561 -21.71 13.33 -21.07
N ASN A 562 -21.86 14.17 -22.09
CA ASN A 562 -21.04 15.36 -22.30
C ASN A 562 -21.65 16.64 -21.71
N SER A 563 -22.98 16.77 -21.69
CA SER A 563 -23.66 17.91 -21.07
C SER A 563 -24.13 17.61 -19.64
N SER A 564 -24.49 18.65 -18.88
CA SER A 564 -25.07 18.46 -17.54
C SER A 564 -26.36 17.64 -17.59
N ALA A 565 -27.20 17.82 -18.61
CA ALA A 565 -28.44 17.08 -18.78
C ALA A 565 -28.18 15.59 -19.06
N ASP A 566 -27.17 15.27 -19.88
CA ASP A 566 -26.80 13.87 -20.17
C ASP A 566 -26.27 13.18 -18.92
N LYS A 567 -25.46 13.88 -18.13
CA LYS A 567 -24.93 13.38 -16.85
C LYS A 567 -26.05 13.13 -15.84
N ASP A 568 -26.98 14.07 -15.71
CA ASP A 568 -28.14 13.90 -14.84
C ASP A 568 -29.00 12.71 -15.28
N ALA A 569 -29.23 12.54 -16.59
CA ALA A 569 -29.95 11.38 -17.12
C ALA A 569 -29.21 10.07 -16.82
N PHE A 570 -27.88 10.04 -16.99
CA PHE A 570 -27.05 8.88 -16.67
C PHE A 570 -27.14 8.49 -15.19
N TYR A 571 -26.94 9.44 -14.26
CA TYR A 571 -27.02 9.15 -12.83
C TYR A 571 -28.44 8.81 -12.38
N SER A 572 -29.47 9.40 -13.00
CA SER A 572 -30.87 9.07 -12.70
C SER A 572 -31.21 7.64 -13.11
N LYS A 573 -30.65 7.15 -14.22
CA LYS A 573 -30.93 5.81 -14.75
C LYS A 573 -30.14 4.71 -14.05
N TYR A 574 -28.85 4.95 -13.77
CA TYR A 574 -27.92 3.89 -13.33
C TYR A 574 -27.36 4.11 -11.91
N GLY A 575 -27.43 5.32 -11.38
CA GLY A 575 -26.80 5.71 -10.13
C GLY A 575 -27.65 5.48 -8.89
N ILE A 576 -27.00 5.15 -7.77
CA ILE A 576 -27.63 5.14 -6.45
C ILE A 576 -27.30 6.46 -5.74
N ARG A 577 -28.14 7.48 -5.90
CA ARG A 577 -27.94 8.79 -5.27
C ARG A 577 -28.17 8.73 -3.75
N ARG A 578 -27.60 9.69 -3.00
CA ARG A 578 -27.85 9.85 -1.54
C ARG A 578 -29.33 10.03 -1.19
N THR A 579 -30.11 10.57 -2.12
CA THR A 579 -31.55 10.79 -1.99
C THR A 579 -32.38 9.56 -2.36
N ASN A 580 -31.76 8.46 -2.80
CA ASN A 580 -32.49 7.22 -3.09
C ASN A 580 -33.05 6.64 -1.77
N PRO A 581 -34.37 6.42 -1.65
CA PRO A 581 -34.99 5.93 -0.42
C PRO A 581 -34.50 4.53 -0.01
N GLU A 582 -33.93 3.76 -0.93
CA GLU A 582 -33.41 2.41 -0.72
C GLU A 582 -31.87 2.39 -0.54
N ILE A 583 -31.19 3.54 -0.42
CA ILE A 583 -29.72 3.61 -0.38
C ILE A 583 -29.09 2.62 0.62
N TRP A 584 -29.65 2.51 1.82
CA TRP A 584 -29.13 1.61 2.85
C TRP A 584 -29.24 0.14 2.48
N GLN A 585 -30.29 -0.27 1.75
CA GLN A 585 -30.41 -1.64 1.25
C GLN A 585 -29.31 -1.96 0.25
N TYR A 586 -28.94 -1.00 -0.61
CA TYR A 586 -27.82 -1.17 -1.54
C TYR A 586 -26.48 -1.22 -0.79
N VAL A 587 -26.26 -0.32 0.17
CA VAL A 587 -25.05 -0.27 1.00
C VAL A 587 -24.84 -1.59 1.75
N ASP A 588 -25.89 -2.09 2.41
CA ASP A 588 -25.86 -3.34 3.16
C ASP A 588 -25.62 -4.53 2.23
N TRP A 589 -26.26 -4.53 1.06
CA TRP A 589 -26.01 -5.55 0.04
C TRP A 589 -24.55 -5.56 -0.42
N PHE A 590 -23.97 -4.40 -0.76
CA PHE A 590 -22.56 -4.31 -1.19
C PHE A 590 -21.63 -4.77 -0.07
N ASN A 591 -21.85 -4.36 1.19
CA ASN A 591 -21.04 -4.81 2.32
C ASN A 591 -21.15 -6.31 2.56
N ALA A 592 -22.36 -6.89 2.43
CA ALA A 592 -22.57 -8.33 2.56
C ALA A 592 -21.85 -9.13 1.46
N GLN A 593 -21.90 -8.66 0.21
CA GLN A 593 -21.15 -9.29 -0.88
C GLN A 593 -19.64 -9.07 -0.74
N HIS A 594 -19.21 -7.91 -0.25
CA HIS A 594 -17.82 -7.60 0.01
C HIS A 594 -17.23 -8.55 1.06
N LYS A 595 -17.95 -8.80 2.15
CA LYS A 595 -17.56 -9.78 3.19
C LYS A 595 -17.41 -11.19 2.62
N LYS A 596 -18.34 -11.62 1.75
CA LYS A 596 -18.23 -12.91 1.06
C LYS A 596 -17.03 -12.98 0.12
N TYR A 597 -16.72 -11.88 -0.57
CA TYR A 597 -15.65 -11.83 -1.55
C TYR A 597 -14.25 -11.74 -0.92
N ARG A 598 -14.07 -10.90 0.11
CA ARG A 598 -12.75 -10.64 0.74
C ARG A 598 -12.48 -11.48 2.00
N GLY A 599 -13.49 -12.15 2.55
CA GLY A 599 -13.35 -12.96 3.76
C GLY A 599 -12.78 -12.15 4.93
N VAL A 600 -11.72 -12.68 5.54
CA VAL A 600 -11.01 -12.04 6.67
C VAL A 600 -10.43 -10.67 6.35
N ARG A 601 -10.31 -10.27 5.08
CA ARG A 601 -9.78 -8.95 4.68
C ARG A 601 -10.87 -7.92 4.44
N ALA A 602 -12.13 -8.23 4.72
CA ALA A 602 -13.25 -7.32 4.48
C ALA A 602 -13.47 -6.39 5.69
N GLY A 603 -13.48 -5.09 5.45
CA GLY A 603 -14.11 -4.11 6.33
C GLY A 603 -15.37 -3.50 5.71
N LEU A 604 -16.13 -2.76 6.51
CA LEU A 604 -17.24 -1.95 6.01
C LEU A 604 -16.72 -0.80 5.15
N PHE A 605 -17.39 -0.51 4.03
CA PHE A 605 -17.12 0.66 3.22
C PHE A 605 -17.46 1.95 3.97
N ASP A 606 -16.63 2.98 3.79
CA ASP A 606 -16.88 4.31 4.33
C ASP A 606 -17.46 5.23 3.23
N LEU A 607 -18.65 5.77 3.49
CA LEU A 607 -19.41 6.61 2.55
C LEU A 607 -19.19 8.11 2.77
N ASN A 608 -18.23 8.52 3.62
CA ASN A 608 -17.91 9.93 3.85
C ASN A 608 -17.50 10.68 2.56
N ARG A 609 -16.96 9.95 1.56
CA ARG A 609 -16.52 10.44 0.23
C ARG A 609 -17.50 10.08 -0.89
N TYR A 610 -18.70 9.64 -0.54
CA TYR A 610 -19.76 9.37 -1.51
C TYR A 610 -20.24 10.67 -2.13
N HIS A 611 -20.28 10.78 -3.46
CA HIS A 611 -20.65 12.01 -4.13
C HIS A 611 -22.15 12.30 -4.04
N ASN A 612 -22.50 13.59 -4.11
CA ASN A 612 -23.87 14.04 -4.31
C ASN A 612 -24.03 14.44 -5.79
N LEU A 613 -24.27 13.45 -6.65
CA LEU A 613 -24.38 13.59 -8.10
C LEU A 613 -25.84 13.56 -8.56
#